data_AF-A0A9D9D1C2-F1
#
_entry.id   AF-A0A9D9D1C2-F1
#
_cell.length_a   1.000
_cell.length_b   1.000
_cell.length_c   1.000
_cell.angle_alpha   90.00
_cell.angle_beta   90.00
_cell.angle_gamma   90.00
#
_symmetry.space_group_name_H-M   'P 1'
#
loop_
_entity.id
_entity.type
_entity.pdbx_description
1 polymer ?
#
loop_
_entity_poly.entity_id
_entity_poly.type
_entity_poly.pdbx_seq_one_letter_code
_entity_poly.pdbx_strand_id
1 'polypeptide(L)'
;MFYDNIQLVVLPKQAAKEDLLRVEVAKKIGVRPDRVRQVRIIRKSIDARSKVQVKVNLTVQAFTDKTVAKPIEYPFKYGDVRNGEKIVIVGAGPAGLFAALRLIELGYCPVVLERGKAVSDRKVDVAQLCRNNGLNEESNYCFGEGGAGTFSDGKLFTRSKKKGDS
;
A
#
# COMPACT_ATOMS: atom_id res chain seq x y z
N MET A 1 -21.49 5.47 -18.57
CA MET A 1 -20.90 6.74 -18.08
C MET A 1 -19.90 6.43 -16.97
N PHE A 2 -18.97 7.34 -16.71
CA PHE A 2 -18.00 7.22 -15.62
C PHE A 2 -18.27 8.31 -14.58
N TYR A 3 -18.31 7.93 -13.31
CA TYR A 3 -18.46 8.84 -12.18
C TYR A 3 -17.27 8.65 -11.26
N ASP A 4 -16.55 9.73 -10.99
CA ASP A 4 -15.36 9.72 -10.15
C ASP A 4 -15.63 10.29 -8.75
N ASN A 5 -14.82 9.87 -7.78
CA ASN A 5 -14.80 10.42 -6.41
C ASN A 5 -16.16 10.50 -5.70
N ILE A 6 -17.06 9.55 -5.92
CA ILE A 6 -18.35 9.49 -5.24
C ILE A 6 -18.12 9.16 -3.76
N GLN A 7 -18.57 10.03 -2.87
CA GLN A 7 -18.48 9.82 -1.43
C GLN A 7 -19.81 9.31 -0.86
N LEU A 8 -19.75 8.22 -0.10
CA LEU A 8 -20.91 7.62 0.55
C LEU A 8 -20.56 7.08 1.94
N VAL A 9 -21.53 7.13 2.84
CA VAL A 9 -21.45 6.57 4.18
C VAL A 9 -22.49 5.46 4.26
N VAL A 10 -22.03 4.23 4.47
CA VAL A 10 -22.89 3.03 4.42
C VAL A 10 -22.65 2.15 5.63
N LEU A 11 -23.57 1.20 5.87
CA LEU A 11 -23.38 0.17 6.89
C LEU A 11 -22.33 -0.86 6.45
N PRO A 12 -21.66 -1.57 7.38
CA PRO A 12 -20.69 -2.61 7.06
C PRO A 12 -21.23 -3.67 6.09
N LYS A 13 -22.49 -4.09 6.27
CA LYS A 13 -23.18 -5.05 5.39
C LYS A 13 -23.31 -4.53 3.96
N GLN A 14 -23.60 -3.24 3.78
CA GLN A 14 -23.71 -2.61 2.47
C GLN A 14 -22.33 -2.43 1.82
N ALA A 15 -21.30 -2.09 2.59
CA ALA A 15 -19.93 -1.98 2.08
C ALA A 15 -19.29 -3.33 1.68
N ALA A 16 -19.73 -4.43 2.31
CA ALA A 16 -19.14 -5.76 2.10
C ALA A 16 -19.78 -6.53 0.94
N LYS A 17 -21.03 -6.24 0.57
CA LYS A 17 -21.75 -6.93 -0.50
C LYS A 17 -21.86 -6.06 -1.73
N GLU A 18 -21.35 -6.54 -2.86
CA GLU A 18 -21.30 -5.77 -4.10
C GLU A 18 -22.69 -5.31 -4.56
N ASP A 19 -23.70 -6.18 -4.51
CA ASP A 19 -25.07 -5.82 -4.92
C ASP A 19 -25.68 -4.70 -4.08
N LEU A 20 -25.44 -4.74 -2.76
CA LEU A 20 -25.91 -3.69 -1.85
C LEU A 20 -25.15 -2.37 -2.08
N LEU A 21 -23.83 -2.46 -2.31
CA LEU A 21 -23.02 -1.29 -2.63
C LEU A 21 -23.46 -0.65 -3.95
N ARG A 22 -23.74 -1.44 -4.99
CA ARG A 22 -24.26 -0.94 -6.27
C ARG A 22 -25.56 -0.19 -6.09
N VAL A 23 -26.47 -0.69 -5.25
CA VAL A 23 -27.75 0.00 -4.94
C VAL A 23 -27.49 1.35 -4.28
N GLU A 24 -26.62 1.42 -3.27
CA GLU A 24 -26.30 2.68 -2.58
C GLU A 24 -25.59 3.68 -3.50
N VAL A 25 -24.69 3.21 -4.36
CA VAL A 25 -24.01 4.04 -5.37
C VAL A 25 -25.00 4.55 -6.42
N ALA A 26 -25.90 3.69 -6.92
CA ALA A 26 -26.90 4.05 -7.92
C ALA A 26 -27.86 5.14 -7.39
N LYS A 27 -28.32 4.99 -6.13
CA LYS A 27 -29.10 6.03 -5.43
C LYS A 27 -28.33 7.34 -5.36
N LYS A 28 -27.04 7.30 -4.99
CA LYS A 28 -26.20 8.49 -4.82
C LYS A 28 -25.99 9.27 -6.13
N ILE A 29 -25.91 8.57 -7.26
CA ILE A 29 -25.71 9.19 -8.59
C ILE A 29 -27.00 9.39 -9.39
N GLY A 30 -28.16 9.02 -8.85
CA GLY A 30 -29.47 9.23 -9.50
C GLY A 30 -29.76 8.33 -10.69
N VAL A 31 -29.25 7.09 -10.70
CA VAL A 31 -29.51 6.11 -11.77
C VAL A 31 -30.13 4.83 -11.23
N ARG A 32 -30.68 4.00 -12.12
CA ARG A 32 -31.17 2.68 -11.73
C ARG A 32 -30.00 1.74 -11.36
N PRO A 33 -30.12 0.88 -10.34
CA PRO A 33 -29.07 -0.06 -9.94
C PRO A 33 -28.54 -0.95 -11.07
N ASP A 34 -29.41 -1.38 -11.98
CA ASP A 34 -29.05 -2.20 -13.15
C ASP A 34 -28.12 -1.49 -14.15
N ARG A 35 -28.05 -0.16 -14.11
CA ARG A 35 -27.12 0.60 -14.94
C ARG A 35 -25.72 0.64 -14.36
N VAL A 36 -25.53 0.43 -13.05
CA VAL A 36 -24.20 0.39 -12.42
C VAL A 36 -23.58 -0.98 -12.65
N ARG A 37 -22.63 -1.07 -13.57
CA ARG A 37 -21.95 -2.32 -13.91
C ARG A 37 -20.81 -2.64 -12.97
N GLN A 38 -20.06 -1.62 -12.56
CA GLN A 38 -18.89 -1.80 -11.72
C GLN A 38 -18.75 -0.64 -10.75
N VAL A 39 -18.37 -0.98 -9.51
CA VAL A 39 -17.97 -0.02 -8.49
C VAL A 39 -16.54 -0.35 -8.09
N ARG A 40 -15.66 0.64 -8.11
CA ARG A 40 -14.29 0.52 -7.62
C ARG A 40 -14.13 1.37 -6.38
N ILE A 41 -13.71 0.76 -5.27
CA ILE A 41 -13.42 1.49 -4.03
C ILE A 41 -12.02 2.09 -4.13
N ILE A 42 -11.94 3.42 -4.02
CA ILE A 42 -10.69 4.19 -4.03
C ILE A 42 -10.18 4.40 -2.61
N ARG A 43 -11.10 4.71 -1.68
CA ARG A 43 -10.79 4.88 -0.26
C ARG A 43 -11.86 4.20 0.58
N LYS A 44 -11.43 3.54 1.65
CA LYS A 44 -12.31 2.94 2.66
C LYS A 44 -11.80 3.28 4.04
N SER A 45 -12.69 3.77 4.90
CA SER A 45 -12.41 3.98 6.31
C SER A 45 -13.60 3.56 7.15
N ILE A 46 -13.34 3.08 8.35
CA ILE A 46 -14.37 2.63 9.29
C ILE A 46 -14.50 3.71 10.37
N ASP A 47 -15.73 4.17 10.58
CA ASP A 47 -16.08 5.02 11.72
C ASP A 47 -16.78 4.15 12.78
N ALA A 48 -16.01 3.79 13.80
CA ALA A 48 -16.47 3.00 14.94
C ALA A 48 -16.62 3.84 16.23
N ARG A 49 -16.74 5.18 16.10
CA ARG A 49 -16.88 6.07 17.26
C ARG A 49 -18.24 5.91 17.97
N SER A 50 -19.28 5.54 17.23
CA SER A 50 -20.57 5.20 17.81
C SER A 50 -20.56 3.76 18.33
N LYS A 51 -20.93 3.58 19.61
CA LYS A 51 -21.09 2.25 20.23
C LYS A 51 -22.25 1.45 19.64
N VAL A 52 -23.22 2.12 19.01
CA VAL A 52 -24.46 1.51 18.52
C VAL A 52 -24.37 1.16 17.05
N GLN A 53 -23.67 1.98 16.25
CA GLN A 53 -23.66 1.81 14.80
C GLN A 53 -22.31 2.18 14.20
N VAL A 54 -21.57 1.16 13.78
CA VAL A 54 -20.37 1.32 12.95
C VAL A 54 -20.79 1.74 11.54
N LYS A 55 -20.10 2.73 10.99
CA LYS A 55 -20.29 3.20 9.61
C LYS A 55 -19.02 3.00 8.80
N VAL A 56 -19.16 2.88 7.49
CA VAL A 56 -18.04 2.80 6.55
C VAL A 56 -18.12 3.99 5.61
N ASN A 57 -17.09 4.84 5.64
CA ASN A 57 -16.94 5.93 4.67
C ASN A 57 -16.17 5.40 3.46
N LEU A 58 -16.79 5.51 2.29
CA LEU A 58 -16.23 5.08 1.02
C LEU A 58 -16.05 6.28 0.10
N THR A 59 -14.95 6.28 -0.65
CA THR A 59 -14.81 7.03 -1.89
C THR A 59 -14.73 6.02 -3.02
N VAL A 60 -15.62 6.11 -3.98
CA VAL A 60 -15.75 5.13 -5.06
C VAL A 60 -15.80 5.78 -6.44
N GLN A 61 -15.35 5.01 -7.42
CA GLN A 61 -15.59 5.21 -8.83
C GLN A 61 -16.74 4.30 -9.27
N ALA A 62 -17.68 4.82 -10.06
CA ALA A 62 -18.78 4.05 -10.61
C ALA A 62 -18.77 4.08 -12.14
N PHE A 63 -19.00 2.91 -12.74
CA PHE A 63 -19.00 2.71 -14.18
C PHE A 63 -20.37 2.18 -14.59
N THR A 64 -21.03 2.89 -15.51
CA THR A 64 -22.39 2.58 -15.95
C THR A 64 -22.49 2.16 -17.40
N ASP A 65 -23.51 1.38 -17.71
CA ASP A 65 -23.87 0.90 -19.05
C ASP A 65 -22.73 0.12 -19.72
N LYS A 66 -22.12 0.66 -20.79
CA LYS A 66 -21.01 0.04 -21.52
C LYS A 66 -19.64 0.44 -20.98
N THR A 67 -19.57 1.36 -20.01
CA THR A 67 -18.30 1.81 -19.45
C THR A 67 -17.79 0.77 -18.43
N VAL A 68 -16.54 0.35 -18.58
CA VAL A 68 -15.87 -0.58 -17.66
C VAL A 68 -14.61 0.06 -17.10
N ALA A 69 -14.22 -0.34 -15.89
CA ALA A 69 -13.03 0.20 -15.26
C ALA A 69 -11.78 -0.38 -15.92
N LYS A 70 -10.95 0.48 -16.51
CA LYS A 70 -9.60 0.08 -16.93
C LYS A 70 -8.80 -0.35 -15.69
N PRO A 71 -8.04 -1.45 -15.72
CA PRO A 71 -7.13 -1.82 -14.64
C PRO A 71 -6.27 -0.61 -14.22
N ILE A 72 -5.99 -0.48 -12.93
CA ILE A 72 -5.03 0.52 -12.47
C ILE A 72 -3.66 0.01 -12.93
N GLU A 73 -3.15 0.58 -14.01
CA GLU A 73 -1.78 0.35 -14.43
C GLU A 73 -0.87 1.27 -13.62
N TYR A 74 0.09 0.67 -12.91
CA TYR A 74 1.27 1.37 -12.42
C TYR A 74 2.41 1.03 -13.39
N PRO A 75 2.61 1.80 -14.47
CA PRO A 75 3.65 1.49 -15.44
C PRO A 75 5.02 1.77 -14.82
N PHE A 76 5.62 0.77 -14.18
CA PHE A 76 7.03 0.80 -13.84
C PHE A 76 7.83 0.42 -15.10
N LYS A 77 8.57 1.39 -15.65
CA LYS A 77 9.48 1.16 -16.77
C LYS A 77 10.86 0.79 -16.22
N TYR A 78 11.12 -0.50 -16.09
CA TYR A 78 12.45 -1.03 -15.77
C TYR A 78 13.31 -0.98 -17.03
N GLY A 79 13.99 0.14 -17.26
CA GLY A 79 15.02 0.22 -18.29
C GLY A 79 16.22 -0.66 -17.94
N ASP A 80 16.93 -1.15 -18.94
CA ASP A 80 18.27 -1.71 -18.70
C ASP A 80 19.23 -0.57 -18.34
N VAL A 81 19.64 -0.53 -17.08
CA VAL A 81 20.51 0.52 -16.53
C VAL A 81 21.94 0.04 -16.28
N ARG A 82 22.35 -1.14 -16.79
CA ARG A 82 23.68 -1.70 -16.54
C ARG A 82 24.83 -0.76 -16.92
N ASN A 83 24.63 0.06 -17.94
CA ASN A 83 25.60 1.05 -18.44
C ASN A 83 25.34 2.48 -17.92
N GLY A 84 24.35 2.67 -17.05
CA GLY A 84 24.05 3.97 -16.45
C GLY A 84 25.09 4.39 -15.41
N GLU A 85 25.05 5.66 -14.99
CA GLU A 85 25.91 6.16 -13.92
C GLU A 85 25.63 5.41 -12.60
N LYS A 86 26.71 4.99 -11.92
CA LYS A 86 26.62 4.19 -10.70
C LYS A 86 26.35 5.08 -9.48
N ILE A 87 25.26 4.80 -8.78
CA ILE A 87 24.87 5.53 -7.57
C ILE A 87 24.85 4.55 -6.39
N VAL A 88 25.68 4.79 -5.38
CA VAL A 88 25.76 3.94 -4.19
C VAL A 88 24.64 4.30 -3.21
N ILE A 89 23.91 3.28 -2.76
CA ILE A 89 22.90 3.38 -1.71
C ILE A 89 23.35 2.51 -0.54
N VAL A 90 23.41 3.08 0.66
CA VAL A 90 23.73 2.35 1.89
C VAL A 90 22.43 2.06 2.64
N GLY A 91 22.14 0.77 2.82
CA GLY A 91 20.97 0.22 3.48
C GLY A 91 19.93 -0.31 2.49
N ALA A 92 19.56 -1.59 2.63
CA ALA A 92 18.50 -2.26 1.87
C ALA A 92 17.14 -2.23 2.59
N GLY A 93 16.88 -1.17 3.37
CA GLY A 93 15.56 -0.90 3.94
C GLY A 93 14.59 -0.28 2.93
N PRO A 94 13.33 0.02 3.32
CA PRO A 94 12.34 0.60 2.40
C PRO A 94 12.83 1.89 1.73
N ALA A 95 13.49 2.78 2.46
CA ALA A 95 14.03 4.02 1.89
C ALA A 95 15.07 3.75 0.79
N GLY A 96 16.03 2.86 1.04
CA GLY A 96 17.07 2.52 0.07
C GLY A 96 16.53 1.78 -1.15
N LEU A 97 15.61 0.83 -0.94
CA LEU A 97 14.97 0.09 -2.03
C LEU A 97 14.11 0.99 -2.93
N PHE A 98 13.33 1.92 -2.34
CA PHE A 98 12.57 2.89 -3.13
C PHE A 98 13.48 3.92 -3.83
N ALA A 99 14.59 4.32 -3.23
CA ALA A 99 15.59 5.16 -3.89
C ALA A 99 16.21 4.43 -5.10
N ALA A 100 16.58 3.15 -4.94
CA ALA A 100 17.11 2.33 -6.03
C ALA A 100 16.08 2.18 -7.16
N LEU A 101 14.82 1.88 -6.83
CA LEU A 101 13.73 1.82 -7.79
C LEU A 101 13.60 3.14 -8.58
N ARG A 102 13.63 4.28 -7.88
CA ARG A 102 13.52 5.59 -8.52
C ARG A 102 14.72 5.91 -9.41
N LEU A 103 15.92 5.49 -9.02
CA LEU A 103 17.13 5.66 -9.83
C LEU A 103 17.06 4.84 -11.13
N ILE A 104 16.54 3.61 -11.07
CA ILE A 104 16.32 2.77 -12.27
C ILE A 104 15.35 3.46 -13.24
N GLU A 105 14.25 4.05 -12.75
CA GLU A 105 13.30 4.80 -13.59
C GLU A 105 13.93 6.01 -14.28
N LEU A 106 14.98 6.57 -13.68
CA LEU A 106 15.72 7.72 -14.19
C LEU A 106 16.93 7.34 -15.05
N GLY A 107 17.20 6.05 -15.23
CA GLY A 107 18.31 5.55 -16.06
C GLY A 107 19.66 5.36 -15.34
N TYR A 108 19.69 5.51 -14.01
CA TYR A 108 20.89 5.30 -13.21
C TYR A 108 21.04 3.84 -12.79
N CYS A 109 22.27 3.42 -12.53
CA CYS A 109 22.63 2.08 -12.04
C CYS A 109 22.82 2.11 -10.51
N PRO A 110 21.78 1.86 -9.69
CA PRO A 110 21.95 1.83 -8.24
C PRO A 110 22.78 0.62 -7.80
N VAL A 111 23.70 0.83 -6.87
CA VAL A 111 24.46 -0.21 -6.16
C VAL A 111 24.05 -0.16 -4.68
N VAL A 112 23.24 -1.12 -4.26
CA VAL A 112 22.73 -1.19 -2.87
C VAL A 112 23.68 -2.03 -2.02
N LEU A 113 24.17 -1.45 -0.93
CA LEU A 113 25.01 -2.11 0.06
C LEU A 113 24.22 -2.26 1.36
N GLU A 114 24.13 -3.48 1.89
CA GLU A 114 23.50 -3.77 3.18
C GLU A 114 24.50 -4.50 4.07
N ARG A 115 24.58 -4.08 5.34
CA ARG A 115 25.52 -4.68 6.30
C ARG A 115 25.06 -6.05 6.77
N GLY A 116 23.74 -6.23 6.91
CA GLY A 116 23.18 -7.48 7.38
C GLY A 116 22.90 -8.49 6.27
N LYS A 117 22.35 -9.62 6.67
CA LYS A 117 22.12 -10.76 5.76
C LYS A 117 20.88 -10.58 4.87
N ALA A 118 20.82 -11.40 3.82
CA ALA A 118 19.61 -11.66 3.05
C ALA A 118 18.47 -12.13 3.98
N VAL A 119 17.23 -11.85 3.59
CA VAL A 119 16.05 -12.07 4.43
C VAL A 119 15.86 -13.53 4.81
N SER A 120 16.25 -14.47 3.94
CA SER A 120 16.20 -15.91 4.20
C SER A 120 17.06 -16.29 5.39
N ASP A 121 18.30 -15.83 5.42
CA ASP A 121 19.30 -16.20 6.43
C ASP A 121 19.08 -15.42 7.72
N ARG A 122 18.68 -14.15 7.58
CA ARG A 122 18.32 -13.26 8.70
C ARG A 122 17.20 -13.83 9.57
N LYS A 123 16.25 -14.59 8.98
CA LYS A 123 15.19 -15.26 9.76
C LYS A 123 15.76 -16.23 10.80
N VAL A 124 16.85 -16.92 10.48
CA VAL A 124 17.49 -17.88 11.40
C VAL A 124 18.10 -17.13 12.57
N ASP A 125 18.83 -16.05 12.31
CA ASP A 125 19.46 -15.23 13.36
C ASP A 125 18.40 -14.59 14.28
N VAL A 126 17.31 -14.07 13.72
CA VAL A 126 16.18 -13.52 14.51
C VAL A 126 15.51 -14.61 15.36
N ALA A 127 15.33 -15.82 14.83
CA ALA A 127 14.77 -16.93 15.59
C ALA A 127 15.67 -17.37 16.75
N GLN A 128 17.00 -17.32 16.58
CA GLN A 128 17.96 -17.59 17.66
C GLN A 128 17.88 -16.52 18.75
N LEU A 129 17.80 -15.24 18.37
CA LEU A 129 17.61 -14.13 19.29
C LEU A 129 16.33 -14.30 20.12
N CYS A 130 15.20 -14.66 19.49
CA CYS A 130 13.94 -14.91 20.19
C CYS A 130 14.00 -16.08 21.19
N ARG A 131 14.91 -17.02 20.99
CA ARG A 131 15.14 -18.16 21.89
C ARG A 131 16.20 -17.87 22.95
N ASN A 132 16.68 -16.63 23.05
CA ASN A 132 17.78 -16.21 23.92
C ASN A 132 19.10 -16.97 23.64
N ASN A 133 19.29 -17.46 22.41
CA ASN A 133 20.48 -18.18 21.98
C ASN A 133 21.62 -17.26 21.50
N GLY A 134 21.57 -15.98 21.85
CA GLY A 134 22.55 -14.96 21.47
C GLY A 134 22.03 -13.96 20.43
N LEU A 135 22.66 -12.78 20.42
CA LEU A 135 22.42 -11.71 19.46
C LEU A 135 23.53 -11.69 18.41
N ASN A 136 23.16 -11.68 17.14
CA ASN A 136 24.07 -11.32 16.06
C ASN A 136 23.96 -9.81 15.79
N GLU A 137 25.03 -9.07 16.06
CA GLU A 137 25.05 -7.60 15.95
C GLU A 137 24.90 -7.11 14.51
N GLU A 138 25.27 -7.92 13.52
CA GLU A 138 25.15 -7.59 12.10
C GLU A 138 23.85 -8.10 11.45
N SER A 139 23.11 -9.00 12.12
CA SER A 139 21.90 -9.63 11.56
C SER A 139 20.83 -9.81 12.63
N ASN A 140 19.91 -8.86 12.70
CA ASN A 140 18.91 -8.76 13.78
C ASN A 140 17.68 -7.99 13.31
N TYR A 141 16.82 -7.55 14.24
CA TYR A 141 15.62 -6.77 13.91
C TYR A 141 15.89 -5.48 13.15
N CYS A 142 17.06 -4.86 13.33
CA CYS A 142 17.40 -3.59 12.71
C CYS A 142 18.14 -3.76 11.37
N PHE A 143 19.06 -4.72 11.29
CA PHE A 143 20.01 -4.85 10.18
C PHE A 143 19.80 -6.09 9.31
N GLY A 144 19.98 -5.91 8.00
CA GLY A 144 19.76 -6.90 6.95
C GLY A 144 18.68 -6.51 5.95
N GLU A 145 18.45 -7.36 4.97
CA GLU A 145 17.55 -7.08 3.85
C GLU A 145 16.14 -6.70 4.32
N GLY A 146 15.59 -5.62 3.74
CA GLY A 146 14.33 -4.99 4.11
C GLY A 146 14.39 -4.14 5.39
N GLY A 147 15.55 -4.04 6.05
CA GLY A 147 15.79 -3.21 7.23
C GLY A 147 14.86 -3.55 8.40
N ALA A 148 14.50 -2.55 9.20
CA ALA A 148 13.58 -2.72 10.33
C ALA A 148 12.13 -3.06 9.91
N GLY A 149 11.76 -2.83 8.64
CA GLY A 149 10.41 -3.07 8.14
C GLY A 149 10.06 -4.56 8.01
N THR A 150 11.05 -5.42 7.75
CA THR A 150 10.87 -6.85 7.43
C THR A 150 10.13 -7.63 8.53
N PHE A 151 10.41 -7.34 9.79
CA PHE A 151 9.83 -8.01 10.95
C PHE A 151 8.82 -7.11 11.71
N SER A 152 8.28 -6.11 11.01
CA SER A 152 7.19 -5.27 11.51
C SER A 152 5.82 -5.84 11.13
N ASP A 153 4.76 -5.23 11.64
CA ASP A 153 3.38 -5.52 11.20
C ASP A 153 3.04 -4.96 9.80
N GLY A 154 4.00 -4.30 9.14
CA GLY A 154 3.83 -3.74 7.80
C GLY A 154 2.84 -2.58 7.73
N LYS A 155 2.50 -1.94 8.86
CA LYS A 155 1.57 -0.80 8.87
C LYS A 155 2.15 0.39 8.10
N LEU A 156 1.41 0.83 7.09
CA LEU A 156 1.66 2.09 6.40
C LEU A 156 0.91 3.21 7.12
N PHE A 157 1.65 4.06 7.82
CA PHE A 157 1.06 5.23 8.49
C PHE A 157 0.72 6.33 7.49
N THR A 158 -0.40 7.00 7.71
CA THR A 158 -0.72 8.24 6.99
C THR A 158 0.33 9.27 7.37
N ARG A 159 1.08 9.80 6.40
CA ARG A 159 1.92 11.00 6.58
C ARG A 159 1.00 12.23 6.73
N SER A 160 0.25 12.32 7.81
CA SER A 160 -0.39 13.57 8.20
C SER A 160 0.74 14.58 8.40
N LYS A 161 0.68 15.73 7.72
CA LYS A 161 1.50 16.88 8.10
C LYS A 161 1.26 17.08 9.59
N LYS A 162 2.29 16.90 10.43
CA LYS A 162 2.26 17.30 11.83
C LYS A 162 1.67 18.72 11.89
N LYS A 163 0.47 18.87 12.44
CA LYS A 163 0.06 20.10 13.11
C LYS A 163 0.32 19.82 14.59
N GLY A 164 1.46 20.29 15.09
CA GLY A 164 1.91 20.02 16.45
C GLY A 164 3.41 19.82 16.48
N ASP A 165 4.14 20.90 16.29
CA ASP A 165 5.39 21.07 17.02
C ASP A 165 5.00 21.33 18.48
N SER A 166 5.63 20.61 19.38
CA SER A 166 5.81 20.97 20.78
C SER A 166 7.29 20.92 21.03
#